data_AF-A0A4U5VHM6-F1
#
_entry.id   AF-A0A4U5VHM6-F1
#
_cell.length_a   1.000
_cell.length_b   1.000
_cell.length_c   1.000
_cell.angle_alpha   90.00
_cell.angle_beta   90.00
_cell.angle_gamma   90.00
#
_symmetry.space_group_name_H-M   'P 1'
#
loop_
_entity.id
_entity.type
_entity.pdbx_description
1 polymer ?
#
loop_
_entity_poly.entity_id
_entity_poly.type
_entity_poly.pdbx_seq_one_letter_code
_entity_poly.pdbx_strand_id
1 'polypeptide(L)'
;MSFSFSRLLETVKSFVDLYLEKNPSDFLLKAATEMVQSSGSMKDLEDVVTKDVSLSETSSESTEDERTKRKLLSTKVIDAWQPDSCKKPLVSVRRLSRNGKFYYIAELVQRLSEKSTDASMNEQKPKPRRGKRKWTDKLDQCLKDGVGRHGPGRWSRILMDHDFEGRTGIMLKDRWRVLTRNHLV
;
A
#
# COMPACT_ATOMS: atom_id res chain seq x y z
N MET A 1 -29.66 -5.28 15.82
CA MET A 1 -28.79 -4.13 15.48
C MET A 1 -28.81 -3.96 13.97
N SER A 2 -29.44 -2.90 13.47
CA SER A 2 -29.44 -2.60 12.02
C SER A 2 -28.21 -1.78 11.68
N PHE A 3 -27.47 -2.22 10.66
CA PHE A 3 -26.42 -1.43 10.05
C PHE A 3 -27.07 -0.32 9.21
N SER A 4 -26.57 0.92 9.35
CA SER A 4 -26.99 2.04 8.52
C SER A 4 -25.78 2.61 7.80
N PHE A 5 -25.88 2.70 6.47
CA PHE A 5 -24.83 3.23 5.62
C PHE A 5 -24.58 4.73 5.84
N SER A 6 -25.63 5.50 6.16
CA SER A 6 -25.49 6.93 6.45
C SER A 6 -24.62 7.18 7.68
N ARG A 7 -24.86 6.42 8.75
CA ARG A 7 -24.05 6.49 9.98
C ARG A 7 -22.60 6.10 9.73
N LEU A 8 -22.35 5.09 8.89
CA LEU A 8 -20.99 4.74 8.49
C LEU A 8 -20.31 5.91 7.78
N LEU A 9 -20.97 6.54 6.80
CA LEU A 9 -20.40 7.68 6.09
C LEU A 9 -20.12 8.86 7.01
N GLU A 10 -21.01 9.16 7.96
CA GLU A 10 -20.79 10.20 8.97
C GLU A 10 -19.57 9.89 9.84
N THR A 11 -19.41 8.65 10.30
CA THR A 11 -18.23 8.25 11.10
C THR A 11 -16.93 8.32 10.29
N VAL A 12 -16.95 7.94 9.02
CA VAL A 12 -15.78 8.01 8.14
C VAL A 12 -15.41 9.47 7.87
N LYS A 13 -16.40 10.32 7.57
CA LYS A 13 -16.17 11.75 7.35
C LYS A 13 -15.58 12.41 8.59
N SER A 14 -16.21 12.23 9.75
CA SER A 14 -15.70 12.77 11.02
C SER A 14 -14.27 12.28 11.33
N PHE A 15 -13.95 11.02 11.04
CA PHE A 15 -12.60 10.50 11.21
C PHE A 15 -11.58 11.17 10.28
N VAL A 16 -11.93 11.35 9.01
CA VAL A 16 -11.06 12.01 8.03
C VAL A 16 -10.82 13.47 8.43
N ASP A 17 -11.85 14.18 8.85
CA ASP A 17 -11.74 15.58 9.28
C ASP A 17 -10.79 15.72 10.49
N LEU A 18 -10.96 14.87 11.51
CA LEU A 18 -10.07 14.83 12.67
C LEU A 18 -8.62 14.44 12.31
N TYR A 19 -8.45 13.57 11.31
CA TYR A 19 -7.13 13.15 10.85
C TYR A 19 -6.40 14.28 10.12
N LEU A 20 -7.12 15.04 9.28
CA LEU A 20 -6.60 16.20 8.56
C LEU A 20 -6.29 17.35 9.51
N GLU A 21 -7.11 17.59 10.53
CA GLU A 21 -6.82 18.58 11.57
C GLU A 21 -5.53 18.24 12.33
N LYS A 22 -5.34 16.96 12.68
CA LYS A 22 -4.14 16.49 13.39
C LYS A 22 -2.88 16.46 12.50
N ASN A 23 -3.05 16.28 11.19
CA ASN A 23 -1.96 16.20 10.22
C ASN A 23 -2.30 17.11 9.05
N PRO A 24 -2.10 18.44 9.17
CA PRO A 24 -2.27 19.35 8.05
C PRO A 24 -1.14 19.07 7.05
N SER A 25 -1.34 18.08 6.19
CA SER A 25 -0.42 17.76 5.10
C SER A 25 -0.65 18.75 3.96
N ASP A 26 -0.57 20.03 4.27
CA ASP A 26 -0.74 21.13 3.34
C ASP A 26 0.58 21.42 2.62
N PHE A 27 1.51 20.48 2.56
CA PHE A 27 2.82 20.68 1.94
C PHE A 27 2.69 21.17 0.50
N LEU A 28 1.80 20.54 -0.28
CA LEU A 28 1.55 20.94 -1.67
C LEU A 28 0.84 22.30 -1.76
N LEU A 29 -0.14 22.55 -0.88
CA LEU A 29 -0.86 23.83 -0.84
C LEU A 29 0.08 24.97 -0.45
N LYS A 30 0.92 24.76 0.57
CA LYS A 30 1.95 25.68 1.05
C LYS A 30 3.01 25.93 -0.01
N ALA A 31 3.53 24.89 -0.66
CA ALA A 31 4.48 25.03 -1.75
C ALA A 31 3.89 25.80 -2.94
N ALA A 32 2.62 25.55 -3.27
CA ALA A 32 1.91 26.29 -4.32
C ALA A 32 1.74 27.77 -3.94
N THR A 33 1.33 28.07 -2.70
CA THR A 33 1.23 29.46 -2.22
C THR A 33 2.58 30.16 -2.20
N GLU A 34 3.64 29.48 -1.77
CA GLU A 34 5.01 30.02 -1.77
C GLU A 34 5.50 30.27 -3.19
N MET A 35 5.18 29.39 -4.16
CA MET A 35 5.55 29.61 -5.56
C MET A 35 4.85 30.84 -6.15
N VAL A 36 3.54 31.01 -5.90
CA VAL A 36 2.79 32.19 -6.33
C VAL A 36 3.32 33.46 -5.67
N GLN A 37 3.56 33.44 -4.36
CA GLN A 37 4.11 34.57 -3.61
C GLN A 37 5.53 34.93 -4.06
N SER A 38 6.38 33.94 -4.34
CA SER A 38 7.74 34.16 -4.84
C SER A 38 7.77 34.70 -6.27
N SER A 39 6.79 34.32 -7.10
CA SER A 39 6.62 34.87 -8.45
C SER A 39 5.93 36.25 -8.48
N GLY A 40 5.30 36.64 -7.37
CA GLY A 40 4.50 37.87 -7.24
C GLY A 40 5.24 39.08 -6.67
N SER A 41 6.56 39.03 -6.47
CA SER A 41 7.35 40.21 -6.11
C SER A 41 7.79 41.00 -7.35
N MET A 42 6.81 41.49 -8.11
CA MET A 42 7.00 42.66 -8.97
C MET A 42 5.65 43.37 -9.16
N LYS A 43 5.49 44.42 -8.37
CA LYS A 43 4.57 45.56 -8.50
C LYS A 43 3.18 45.41 -7.89
N ASP A 44 3.03 46.17 -6.81
CA ASP A 44 1.83 46.92 -6.44
C ASP A 44 1.01 47.37 -7.65
N LEU A 45 -0.30 47.08 -7.63
CA LEU A 45 -1.30 48.13 -7.59
C LEU A 45 -2.62 47.53 -7.12
N GLU A 46 -3.19 48.16 -6.10
CA GLU A 46 -4.60 48.04 -5.73
C GLU A 46 -5.49 48.32 -6.95
N ASP A 47 -6.51 47.49 -7.19
CA ASP A 47 -7.85 48.04 -7.36
C ASP A 47 -8.92 46.98 -7.06
N VAL A 48 -9.93 47.48 -6.38
CA VAL A 48 -11.16 46.86 -5.90
C VAL A 48 -12.13 46.70 -7.08
N VAL A 49 -13.31 46.11 -6.81
CA VAL A 49 -14.56 46.13 -7.60
C VAL A 49 -14.79 44.85 -8.42
N THR A 50 -15.38 43.81 -7.82
CA THR A 50 -16.84 43.49 -7.78
C THR A 50 -17.52 43.21 -9.13
N LYS A 51 -17.91 41.93 -9.27
CA LYS A 51 -19.31 41.46 -9.42
C LYS A 51 -19.95 41.38 -10.82
N ASP A 52 -20.22 40.11 -11.17
CA ASP A 52 -21.43 39.54 -11.77
C ASP A 52 -21.80 39.70 -13.27
N VAL A 53 -22.17 38.53 -13.83
CA VAL A 53 -23.37 38.24 -14.64
C VAL A 53 -23.49 38.90 -16.02
N SER A 54 -23.40 38.10 -17.08
CA SER A 54 -24.57 37.62 -17.85
C SER A 54 -24.21 37.22 -19.27
N LEU A 55 -24.79 36.11 -19.70
CA LEU A 55 -24.99 35.69 -21.08
C LEU A 55 -25.92 36.66 -21.81
N SER A 56 -25.70 36.87 -23.12
CA SER A 56 -26.73 36.67 -24.16
C SER A 56 -26.18 36.82 -25.59
N GLU A 57 -26.76 36.01 -26.46
CA GLU A 57 -26.54 35.78 -27.88
C GLU A 57 -26.91 36.99 -28.77
N THR A 58 -26.31 37.09 -29.96
CA THR A 58 -27.06 37.38 -31.21
C THR A 58 -26.29 36.90 -32.44
N SER A 59 -27.05 36.25 -33.33
CA SER A 59 -26.72 35.68 -34.63
C SER A 59 -26.26 36.72 -35.66
N SER A 60 -25.25 36.39 -36.50
CA SER A 60 -25.42 36.25 -37.95
C SER A 60 -24.11 36.03 -38.72
N GLU A 61 -24.19 35.10 -39.68
CA GLU A 61 -23.52 35.08 -41.00
C GLU A 61 -22.00 34.83 -41.14
N SER A 62 -21.71 33.63 -41.65
CA SER A 62 -20.69 33.25 -42.65
C SER A 62 -19.34 33.99 -42.72
N THR A 63 -18.26 33.22 -42.60
CA THR A 63 -17.27 33.07 -43.68
C THR A 63 -16.51 31.76 -43.48
N GLU A 64 -16.26 31.10 -44.59
CA GLU A 64 -15.62 29.81 -44.67
C GLU A 64 -14.17 29.90 -44.22
N ASP A 65 -13.78 29.03 -43.29
CA ASP A 65 -12.40 28.64 -43.08
C ASP A 65 -12.44 27.20 -42.52
N GLU A 66 -12.45 26.24 -43.44
CA GLU A 66 -12.25 24.81 -43.16
C GLU A 66 -10.83 24.60 -42.60
N ARG A 67 -10.64 24.96 -41.33
CA ARG A 67 -9.49 24.53 -40.53
C ARG A 67 -9.55 23.01 -40.46
N THR A 68 -8.64 22.38 -41.19
CA THR A 68 -8.41 20.92 -41.10
C THR A 68 -8.31 20.52 -39.62
N LYS A 69 -9.36 19.87 -39.12
CA LYS A 69 -9.40 19.36 -37.74
C LYS A 69 -8.36 18.26 -37.64
N ARG A 70 -7.19 18.60 -37.09
CA ARG A 70 -6.19 17.61 -36.71
C ARG A 70 -6.82 16.70 -35.68
N LYS A 71 -7.07 15.44 -36.04
CA LYS A 71 -7.56 14.43 -35.08
C LYS A 71 -6.50 14.29 -34.00
N LEU A 72 -6.87 14.55 -32.75
CA LEU A 72 -5.95 14.50 -31.61
C LEU A 72 -5.43 13.08 -31.34
N LEU A 73 -6.09 12.05 -31.87
CA LEU A 73 -5.67 10.65 -31.73
C LEU A 73 -5.86 9.91 -33.07
N SER A 74 -4.78 9.27 -33.53
CA SER A 74 -4.78 8.37 -34.68
C SER A 74 -5.49 7.06 -34.34
N THR A 75 -6.45 6.64 -35.18
CA THR A 75 -7.26 5.43 -34.95
C THR A 75 -6.54 4.14 -35.36
N LYS A 76 -5.27 4.21 -35.75
CA LYS A 76 -4.41 3.03 -35.92
C LYS A 76 -3.64 2.80 -34.62
N VAL A 77 -4.29 2.27 -33.60
CA VAL A 77 -3.57 1.65 -32.48
C VAL A 77 -3.16 0.26 -32.94
N ILE A 78 -2.08 0.21 -33.72
CA ILE A 78 -1.26 -1.00 -33.86
C ILE A 78 0.00 -0.73 -33.05
N ASP A 79 -0.20 -0.50 -31.77
CA ASP A 79 0.85 -0.71 -30.80
C ASP A 79 0.16 -1.41 -29.65
N ALA A 80 0.20 -2.74 -29.68
CA ALA A 80 -0.18 -3.53 -28.54
C ALA A 80 0.75 -3.07 -27.43
N TRP A 81 0.19 -2.37 -26.43
CA TRP A 81 0.93 -1.91 -25.27
C TRP A 81 1.86 -3.03 -24.80
N GLN A 82 3.13 -2.85 -25.09
CA GLN A 82 4.16 -3.71 -24.54
C GLN A 82 4.56 -3.01 -23.25
N PRO A 83 4.34 -3.63 -22.07
CA PRO A 83 4.98 -3.12 -20.88
C PRO A 83 6.47 -3.21 -21.18
N ASP A 84 7.08 -2.05 -21.47
CA ASP A 84 8.53 -1.94 -21.58
C ASP A 84 9.10 -2.74 -20.44
N SER A 85 9.83 -3.79 -20.82
CA SER A 85 10.49 -4.72 -19.93
C SER A 85 10.97 -3.90 -18.77
N CYS A 86 10.31 -4.09 -17.62
CA CYS A 86 10.61 -3.33 -16.44
C CYS A 86 12.03 -3.72 -16.10
N LYS A 87 13.00 -2.97 -16.62
CA LYS A 87 14.28 -2.76 -15.99
C LYS A 87 13.87 -2.04 -14.72
N LYS A 88 13.42 -2.84 -13.74
CA LYS A 88 13.27 -2.42 -12.36
C LYS A 88 14.51 -1.60 -12.12
N PRO A 89 14.41 -0.30 -11.79
CA PRO A 89 15.57 0.39 -11.30
C PRO A 89 16.09 -0.53 -10.21
N LEU A 90 17.26 -1.11 -10.44
CA LEU A 90 17.91 -1.94 -9.43
C LEU A 90 18.37 -0.92 -8.40
N VAL A 91 17.40 -0.37 -7.65
CA VAL A 91 17.67 0.24 -6.39
C VAL A 91 18.20 -0.94 -5.60
N SER A 92 19.52 -1.05 -5.57
CA SER A 92 20.18 -1.85 -4.57
C SER A 92 19.70 -1.23 -3.27
N VAL A 93 18.65 -1.81 -2.70
CA VAL A 93 18.34 -1.58 -1.31
C VAL A 93 19.54 -2.20 -0.62
N ARG A 94 20.60 -1.41 -0.40
CA ARG A 94 21.67 -1.78 0.52
C ARG A 94 20.92 -2.24 1.74
N ARG A 95 21.02 -3.53 2.02
CA ARG A 95 20.42 -4.11 3.20
C ARG A 95 21.22 -3.51 4.35
N LEU A 96 20.83 -2.32 4.82
CA LEU A 96 21.48 -1.67 5.94
C LEU A 96 21.42 -2.65 7.09
N SER A 97 22.60 -2.89 7.66
CA SER A 97 22.85 -3.87 8.71
C SER A 97 21.78 -3.78 9.80
N ARG A 98 21.29 -4.95 10.24
CA ARG A 98 20.21 -5.12 11.21
C ARG A 98 20.48 -4.42 12.55
N ASN A 99 21.75 -4.11 12.81
CA ASN A 99 22.23 -3.53 14.04
C ASN A 99 21.84 -2.05 14.15
N GLY A 100 21.50 -1.40 13.02
CA GLY A 100 21.28 0.03 12.98
C GLY A 100 19.86 0.54 13.26
N LYS A 101 18.89 -0.37 13.39
CA LYS A 101 17.47 0.00 13.54
C LYS A 101 17.03 0.19 14.99
N PHE A 102 17.79 -0.33 15.95
CA PHE A 102 17.35 -0.32 17.35
C PHE A 102 17.36 1.08 17.97
N TYR A 103 18.39 1.88 17.68
CA TYR A 103 18.52 3.22 18.26
C TYR A 103 17.49 4.21 17.69
N TYR A 104 17.21 4.16 16.38
CA TYR A 104 16.19 5.03 15.78
C TYR A 104 14.76 4.67 16.22
N ILE A 105 14.47 3.38 16.39
CA ILE A 105 13.16 2.93 16.89
C ILE A 105 13.00 3.27 18.38
N ALA A 106 14.06 3.15 19.19
CA ALA A 106 14.02 3.53 20.60
C ALA A 106 13.74 5.03 20.77
N GLU A 107 14.39 5.88 19.99
CA GLU A 107 14.17 7.33 20.02
C GLU A 107 12.73 7.72 19.64
N LEU A 108 12.14 7.04 18.63
CA LEU A 108 10.75 7.24 18.25
C LEU A 108 9.74 6.75 19.31
N VAL A 109 10.04 5.66 20.01
CA VAL A 109 9.20 5.14 21.10
C VAL A 109 9.23 6.09 22.30
N GLN A 110 10.38 6.70 22.58
CA GLN A 110 10.52 7.67 23.67
C GLN A 110 9.73 8.95 23.41
N ARG A 111 9.78 9.47 22.17
CA ARG A 111 8.97 10.64 21.73
C ARG A 111 7.46 10.41 21.78
N LEU A 112 7.01 9.16 21.68
CA LEU A 112 5.59 8.79 21.75
C LEU A 112 5.13 8.49 23.18
N SER A 113 6.05 8.26 24.12
CA SER A 113 5.75 7.92 25.52
C SER A 113 5.46 9.13 26.41
N GLU A 114 5.84 10.35 26.01
CA GLU A 114 5.64 11.56 26.82
C GLU A 114 4.18 12.07 26.82
N LYS A 115 3.28 11.45 26.03
CA LYS A 115 1.88 11.88 25.92
C LYS A 115 0.88 10.78 26.27
N SER A 116 0.90 10.32 27.52
CA SER A 116 -0.28 9.80 28.21
C SER A 116 0.03 9.52 29.68
N THR A 117 -0.30 10.47 30.55
CA THR A 117 -0.55 10.19 31.97
C THR A 117 -1.95 9.63 32.13
N ASP A 118 -2.05 8.62 33.01
CA ASP A 118 -3.25 7.95 33.52
C ASP A 118 -4.03 6.99 32.60
N ALA A 119 -3.67 5.70 32.69
CA ALA A 119 -4.64 4.62 32.87
C ALA A 119 -3.95 3.29 33.26
N SER A 120 -4.19 2.89 34.51
CA SER A 120 -4.45 1.52 35.02
C SER A 120 -3.55 0.35 34.60
N MET A 121 -2.93 -0.24 35.62
CA MET A 121 -2.10 -1.45 35.60
C MET A 121 -2.84 -2.68 35.08
N ASN A 122 -2.42 -3.21 33.93
CA ASN A 122 -2.49 -4.65 33.64
C ASN A 122 -1.34 -5.04 32.70
N GLU A 123 -0.18 -5.33 33.29
CA GLU A 123 1.00 -5.77 32.54
C GLU A 123 0.84 -7.23 32.06
N GLN A 124 0.13 -7.43 30.96
CA GLN A 124 0.33 -8.63 30.15
C GLN A 124 1.49 -8.37 29.17
N LYS A 125 2.70 -8.69 29.62
CA LYS A 125 3.93 -8.63 28.81
C LYS A 125 3.70 -9.36 27.47
N PRO A 126 3.82 -8.68 26.31
CA PRO A 126 3.57 -9.31 25.02
C PRO A 126 4.57 -10.45 24.80
N LYS A 127 4.07 -11.67 24.63
CA LYS A 127 4.90 -12.84 24.30
C LYS A 127 5.72 -12.53 23.05
N PRO A 128 7.05 -12.76 23.06
CA PRO A 128 7.87 -12.53 21.88
C PRO A 128 7.32 -13.35 20.72
N ARG A 129 7.09 -12.70 19.57
CA ARG A 129 6.64 -13.36 18.35
C ARG A 129 7.66 -14.45 18.02
N ARG A 130 7.27 -15.72 18.17
CA ARG A 130 8.13 -16.86 17.83
C ARG A 130 8.53 -16.70 16.37
N GLY A 131 9.83 -16.71 16.10
CA GLY A 131 10.35 -16.61 14.74
C GLY A 131 9.76 -17.69 13.84
N LYS A 132 9.67 -17.42 12.53
CA LYS A 132 9.20 -18.41 11.55
C LYS A 132 10.04 -19.69 11.69
N ARG A 133 9.40 -20.79 12.07
CA ARG A 133 10.07 -22.09 12.23
C ARG A 133 10.43 -22.62 10.86
N LYS A 134 11.71 -22.97 10.67
CA LYS A 134 12.19 -23.60 9.44
C LYS A 134 11.76 -25.06 9.39
N TRP A 135 11.71 -25.63 8.19
CA TRP A 135 11.59 -27.07 8.02
C TRP A 135 12.90 -27.74 8.40
N THR A 136 12.81 -28.75 9.26
CA THR A 136 13.92 -29.56 9.74
C THR A 136 14.02 -30.81 8.89
N ASP A 137 15.20 -31.36 8.69
CA ASP A 137 15.41 -32.53 7.83
C ASP A 137 14.59 -33.75 8.29
N LYS A 138 14.42 -33.93 9.61
CA LYS A 138 13.55 -34.96 10.20
C LYS A 138 12.11 -34.85 9.70
N LEU A 139 11.59 -33.63 9.57
CA LEU A 139 10.22 -33.37 9.15
C LEU A 139 10.06 -33.53 7.64
N ASP A 140 11.11 -33.24 6.87
CA ASP A 140 11.13 -33.54 5.45
C ASP A 140 11.19 -35.06 5.19
N GLN A 141 11.93 -35.82 6.00
CA GLN A 141 11.93 -37.29 5.96
C GLN A 141 10.54 -37.85 6.26
N CYS A 142 9.90 -37.45 7.37
CA CYS A 142 8.53 -37.86 7.67
C CYS A 142 7.55 -37.49 6.55
N LEU A 143 7.72 -36.32 5.92
CA LEU A 143 6.90 -35.92 4.78
C LEU A 143 7.12 -36.82 3.56
N LYS A 144 8.37 -37.15 3.23
CA LYS A 144 8.70 -38.07 2.12
C LYS A 144 8.15 -39.46 2.37
N ASP A 145 8.31 -39.99 3.58
CA ASP A 145 7.80 -41.30 3.97
C ASP A 145 6.28 -41.34 3.92
N GLY A 146 5.62 -40.32 4.49
CA GLY A 146 4.16 -40.20 4.46
C GLY A 146 3.61 -40.10 3.04
N VAL A 147 4.26 -39.32 2.16
CA VAL A 147 3.87 -39.25 0.75
C VAL A 147 4.16 -40.57 0.01
N GLY A 148 5.26 -41.26 0.33
CA GLY A 148 5.56 -42.59 -0.21
C GLY A 148 4.52 -43.64 0.17
N ARG A 149 4.00 -43.59 1.41
CA ARG A 149 2.97 -44.53 1.92
C ARG A 149 1.57 -44.21 1.43
N HIS A 150 1.15 -42.95 1.49
CA HIS A 150 -0.24 -42.56 1.24
C HIS A 150 -0.48 -41.96 -0.14
N GLY A 151 0.58 -41.56 -0.84
CA GLY A 151 0.54 -40.79 -2.08
C GLY A 151 0.42 -39.29 -1.84
N PRO A 152 0.81 -38.47 -2.83
CA PRO A 152 0.69 -37.02 -2.74
C PRO A 152 -0.78 -36.60 -2.66
N GLY A 153 -1.08 -35.54 -1.90
CA GLY A 153 -2.45 -35.01 -1.78
C GLY A 153 -3.22 -35.48 -0.54
N ARG A 154 -2.82 -36.59 0.09
CA ARG A 154 -3.45 -37.11 1.32
C ARG A 154 -2.87 -36.48 2.59
N TRP A 155 -2.74 -35.15 2.60
CA TRP A 155 -2.04 -34.40 3.66
C TRP A 155 -2.63 -34.59 5.05
N SER A 156 -3.96 -34.70 5.17
CA SER A 156 -4.61 -34.94 6.46
C SER A 156 -4.27 -36.32 7.03
N ARG A 157 -4.16 -37.35 6.17
CA ARG A 157 -3.76 -38.69 6.60
C ARG A 157 -2.29 -38.70 7.00
N ILE A 158 -1.41 -38.12 6.18
CA ILE A 158 0.02 -37.97 6.48
C ILE A 158 0.25 -37.22 7.80
N LEU A 159 -0.54 -36.18 8.07
CA LEU A 159 -0.48 -35.41 9.32
C LEU A 159 -0.90 -36.22 10.56
N MET A 160 -1.73 -37.26 10.39
CA MET A 160 -2.11 -38.16 11.49
C MET A 160 -1.03 -39.21 11.77
N ASP A 161 -0.27 -39.61 10.74
CA ASP A 161 0.73 -40.67 10.86
C ASP A 161 2.03 -40.21 11.54
N HIS A 162 2.33 -38.91 11.52
CA HIS A 162 3.56 -38.35 12.08
C HIS A 162 3.31 -37.05 12.86
N ASP A 163 4.10 -36.79 13.89
CA ASP A 163 4.10 -35.49 14.58
C ASP A 163 4.90 -34.46 13.78
N PHE A 164 4.21 -33.47 13.22
CA PHE A 164 4.81 -32.35 12.49
C PHE A 164 5.01 -31.10 13.36
N GLU A 165 5.12 -31.26 14.68
CA GLU A 165 5.35 -30.19 15.63
C GLU A 165 4.31 -29.05 15.53
N GLY A 166 3.05 -29.39 15.29
CA GLY A 166 1.95 -28.44 15.14
C GLY A 166 1.85 -27.75 13.77
N ARG A 167 2.46 -28.30 12.72
CA ARG A 167 2.20 -27.85 11.34
C ARG A 167 0.87 -28.37 10.82
N THR A 168 0.32 -27.69 9.82
CA THR A 168 -0.96 -28.03 9.21
C THR A 168 -0.78 -28.71 7.86
N GLY A 169 -1.79 -29.46 7.40
CA GLY A 169 -1.75 -30.14 6.10
C GLY A 169 -1.47 -29.20 4.91
N ILE A 170 -1.88 -27.93 5.01
CA ILE A 170 -1.55 -26.89 4.03
C ILE A 170 -0.04 -26.65 3.97
N MET A 171 0.64 -26.61 5.12
CA MET A 171 2.09 -26.42 5.19
C MET A 171 2.84 -27.62 4.58
N LEU A 172 2.33 -28.84 4.78
CA LEU A 172 2.90 -30.05 4.17
C LEU A 172 2.76 -30.01 2.65
N LYS A 173 1.59 -29.63 2.14
CA LYS A 173 1.35 -29.44 0.70
C LYS A 173 2.33 -28.43 0.10
N ASP A 174 2.49 -27.27 0.73
CA ASP A 174 3.37 -26.22 0.22
C ASP A 174 4.84 -26.64 0.28
N ARG A 175 5.25 -27.33 1.36
CA ARG A 175 6.59 -27.91 1.46
C ARG A 175 6.86 -28.94 0.37
N TRP A 176 5.93 -29.86 0.13
CA TRP A 176 6.05 -30.86 -0.92
C TRP A 176 6.27 -30.22 -2.28
N ARG A 177 5.52 -29.15 -2.60
CA ARG A 177 5.70 -28.39 -3.86
C ARG A 177 7.07 -27.74 -3.99
N VAL A 178 7.73 -27.40 -2.88
CA VAL A 178 9.10 -26.87 -2.88
C VAL A 178 10.10 -28.01 -3.08
N LEU A 179 9.90 -29.15 -2.41
CA LEU A 179 10.75 -30.33 -2.58
C LEU A 179 10.74 -30.85 -4.01
N THR A 180 9.57 -30.92 -4.66
CA THR A 180 9.47 -31.35 -6.06
C THR A 180 10.08 -30.36 -7.03
N ARG A 181 9.90 -29.04 -6.81
CA ARG A 181 10.54 -28.00 -7.65
C ARG A 181 12.07 -28.02 -7.59
N ASN A 182 12.62 -28.46 -6.47
CA ASN A 182 14.05 -28.52 -6.26
C ASN A 182 14.65 -29.90 -6.62
N HIS A 183 13.86 -30.82 -7.21
CA HIS A 183 14.27 -32.20 -7.51
C HIS A 183 14.88 -32.93 -6.30
N LEU A 184 14.44 -32.61 -5.09
CA LEU A 184 14.91 -33.21 -3.83
C LEU A 184 14.18 -34.52 -3.49
N VAL A 185 13.25 -34.93 -4.35
CA VAL A 185 12.37 -36.10 -4.26
C VAL A 185 12.27 -36.70 -5.66
#